data_AF-A0A6M4B017-F1
#
_entry.id   AF-A0A6M4B017-F1
#
_cell.length_a   1.000
_cell.length_b   1.000
_cell.length_c   1.000
_cell.angle_alpha   90.00
_cell.angle_beta   90.00
_cell.angle_gamma   90.00
#
_symmetry.space_group_name_H-M   'P 1'
#
loop_
_entity.id
_entity.type
_entity.pdbx_description
1 polymer ?
#
loop_
_entity_poly.entity_id
_entity_poly.type
_entity_poly.pdbx_seq_one_letter_code
_entity_poly.pdbx_strand_id
1 'polypeptide(L)'
;MNAGMYDLKGRPIGLYVEDGRKGHRLNRREGDGNFHLLPNGVFWQDAAGFHVATTDSFAATAPTGIRYATQSGPMLVINGALHPRIAPDGPSRKIRNGVGVTTAGLPVFVISDDKVSFGKLARLFRDRLDCPNALFLDGFVSSLWDAASGRFDQDVPLGPMIVVSERVSGPDTR
;
A
#
# COMPACT_ATOMS: atom_id res chain seq x y z
N MET A 1 -2.28 7.71 -6.99
CA MET A 1 -2.64 6.27 -7.12
C MET A 1 -3.71 5.94 -6.08
N ASN A 2 -4.62 5.01 -6.34
CA ASN A 2 -5.48 4.50 -5.27
C ASN A 2 -4.65 3.82 -4.16
N ALA A 3 -5.14 3.89 -2.93
CA ALA A 3 -4.43 3.44 -1.74
C ALA A 3 -5.09 2.20 -1.12
N GLY A 4 -5.33 2.20 0.18
CA GLY A 4 -5.98 1.09 0.88
C GLY A 4 -7.43 0.86 0.45
N MET A 5 -7.92 -0.34 0.75
CA MET A 5 -9.24 -0.81 0.35
C MET A 5 -10.37 -0.04 1.04
N TYR A 6 -11.51 0.05 0.35
CA TYR A 6 -12.69 0.78 0.81
C TYR A 6 -14.00 0.00 0.62
N ASP A 7 -15.03 0.39 1.37
CA ASP A 7 -16.38 -0.16 1.26
C ASP A 7 -17.15 0.49 0.09
N LEU A 8 -18.35 0.00 -0.21
CA LEU A 8 -19.20 0.55 -1.29
C LEU A 8 -19.55 2.04 -1.12
N LYS A 9 -19.28 2.63 0.04
CA LYS A 9 -19.50 4.05 0.33
C LYS A 9 -18.20 4.87 0.23
N GLY A 10 -17.11 4.29 -0.28
CA GLY A 10 -15.82 4.97 -0.41
C GLY A 10 -15.01 5.04 0.90
N ARG A 11 -15.46 4.40 1.98
CA ARG A 11 -14.83 4.54 3.30
C ARG A 11 -13.75 3.48 3.52
N PRO A 12 -12.61 3.81 4.16
CA PRO A 12 -11.57 2.83 4.46
C PRO A 12 -12.12 1.65 5.26
N ILE A 13 -11.75 0.42 4.90
CA ILE A 13 -12.12 -0.79 5.67
C ILE A 13 -11.11 -1.14 6.77
N GLY A 14 -9.91 -0.55 6.73
CA GLY A 14 -8.82 -0.73 7.69
C GLY A 14 -8.30 0.60 8.23
N LEU A 15 -7.17 0.58 8.95
CA LEU A 15 -6.56 1.80 9.50
C LEU A 15 -6.42 2.88 8.43
N TYR A 16 -6.87 4.09 8.75
CA TYR A 16 -6.67 5.28 7.95
C TYR A 16 -6.28 6.45 8.85
N VAL A 17 -5.15 7.08 8.54
CA VAL A 17 -4.65 8.28 9.21
C VAL A 17 -4.25 9.29 8.14
N GLU A 18 -4.68 10.53 8.33
CA GLU A 18 -4.39 11.67 7.45
C GLU A 18 -4.04 12.88 8.30
N ASP A 19 -2.87 13.47 8.07
CA ASP A 19 -2.33 14.59 8.85
C ASP A 19 -2.42 14.38 10.38
N GLY A 20 -2.08 13.17 10.82
CA GLY A 20 -2.13 12.77 12.23
C GLY A 20 -3.53 12.47 12.76
N ARG A 21 -4.58 12.71 11.99
CA ARG A 21 -5.96 12.45 12.38
C ARG A 21 -6.39 11.04 11.95
N LYS A 22 -6.74 10.21 12.93
CA LYS A 22 -7.26 8.87 12.69
C LYS A 22 -8.69 8.94 12.15
N GLY A 23 -8.89 8.60 10.88
CA GLY A 23 -10.20 8.54 10.24
C GLY A 23 -10.85 7.15 10.29
N HIS A 24 -10.06 6.07 10.42
CA HIS A 24 -10.58 4.72 10.62
C HIS A 24 -9.63 3.86 11.46
N ARG A 25 -10.18 2.90 12.21
CA ARG A 25 -9.41 2.04 13.12
C ARG A 25 -8.74 0.88 12.39
N LEU A 26 -7.68 0.35 13.00
CA LEU A 26 -7.04 -0.90 12.56
C LEU A 26 -8.07 -2.04 12.52
N ASN A 27 -8.07 -2.80 11.43
CA ASN A 27 -8.96 -3.94 11.24
C ASN A 27 -8.16 -5.25 11.25
N ARG A 28 -8.42 -6.09 12.24
CA ARG A 28 -7.78 -7.40 12.45
C ARG A 28 -8.73 -8.57 12.20
N ARG A 29 -9.93 -8.29 11.69
CA ARG A 29 -10.96 -9.31 11.50
C ARG A 29 -10.60 -10.20 10.31
N GLU A 30 -10.94 -11.47 10.41
CA GLU A 30 -10.99 -12.38 9.28
C GLU A 30 -12.24 -12.09 8.43
N GLY A 31 -12.22 -12.54 7.17
CA GLY A 31 -13.27 -12.27 6.20
C GLY A 31 -12.86 -12.74 4.80
N ASP A 32 -13.61 -12.30 3.80
CA ASP A 32 -13.42 -12.69 2.41
C ASP A 32 -12.73 -11.61 1.57
N GLY A 33 -12.02 -12.03 0.53
CA GLY A 33 -11.34 -11.14 -0.41
C GLY A 33 -9.91 -10.79 -0.03
N ASN A 34 -9.27 -9.95 -0.85
CA ASN A 34 -7.83 -9.69 -0.77
C ASN A 34 -7.40 -9.08 0.58
N PHE A 35 -8.22 -8.21 1.17
CA PHE A 35 -7.95 -7.62 2.49
C PHE A 35 -7.75 -8.67 3.58
N HIS A 36 -8.43 -9.81 3.44
CA HIS A 36 -8.44 -10.89 4.41
C HIS A 36 -7.59 -12.10 3.97
N LEU A 37 -6.83 -11.98 2.87
CA LEU A 37 -5.74 -12.90 2.59
C LEU A 37 -4.58 -12.59 3.55
N LEU A 38 -4.69 -13.11 4.78
CA LEU A 38 -3.79 -12.79 5.88
C LEU A 38 -2.38 -13.42 5.69
N PRO A 39 -1.33 -12.72 6.17
CA PRO A 39 -1.38 -11.41 6.81
C PRO A 39 -1.61 -10.24 5.82
N ASN A 40 -2.48 -9.32 6.21
CA ASN A 40 -2.55 -7.97 5.64
C ASN A 40 -1.59 -7.03 6.39
N GLY A 41 -1.48 -5.77 5.97
CA GLY A 41 -0.48 -4.86 6.52
C GLY A 41 -0.85 -3.41 6.51
N VAL A 42 0.04 -2.61 7.11
CA VAL A 42 -0.06 -1.17 7.20
C VAL A 42 1.16 -0.56 6.54
N PHE A 43 0.93 0.38 5.63
CA PHE A 43 1.93 1.35 5.19
C PHE A 43 1.71 2.65 5.96
N TRP A 44 2.75 3.21 6.56
CA TRP A 44 2.63 4.47 7.29
C TRP A 44 3.88 5.35 7.18
N GLN A 45 3.69 6.62 7.54
CA GLN A 45 4.75 7.60 7.69
C GLN A 45 4.74 8.16 9.12
N ASP A 46 5.92 8.25 9.73
CA ASP A 46 6.18 8.94 10.99
C ASP A 46 7.46 9.79 10.89
N ALA A 47 7.98 10.26 12.03
CA ALA A 47 9.20 11.08 12.06
C ALA A 47 10.47 10.33 11.64
N ALA A 48 10.49 9.00 11.74
CA ALA A 48 11.63 8.17 11.35
C ALA A 48 11.61 7.84 9.85
N GLY A 49 10.46 7.97 9.18
CA GLY A 49 10.35 7.79 7.74
C GLY A 49 9.11 7.01 7.34
N PHE A 50 9.26 6.18 6.32
CA PHE A 50 8.20 5.34 5.76
C PHE A 50 8.40 3.89 6.15
N HIS A 51 7.30 3.19 6.39
CA HIS A 51 7.34 1.82 6.91
C HIS A 51 6.23 0.97 6.30
N VAL A 52 6.49 -0.34 6.19
CA VAL A 52 5.49 -1.36 5.88
C VAL A 52 5.67 -2.51 6.87
N ALA A 53 4.58 -2.94 7.49
CA ALA A 53 4.58 -4.09 8.39
C ALA A 53 3.28 -4.88 8.31
N THR A 54 3.31 -6.13 8.76
CA THR A 54 2.08 -6.90 8.99
C THR A 54 1.20 -6.18 10.01
N THR A 55 -0.12 -6.37 9.90
CA THR A 55 -1.08 -5.76 10.84
C THR A 55 -0.80 -6.14 12.29
N ASP A 56 -0.38 -7.38 12.55
CA ASP A 56 -0.05 -7.82 13.91
C ASP A 56 1.25 -7.20 14.43
N SER A 57 2.28 -7.07 13.58
CA SER A 57 3.52 -6.38 13.94
C SER A 57 3.27 -4.89 14.21
N PHE A 58 2.43 -4.25 13.41
CA PHE A 58 2.01 -2.86 13.63
C PHE A 58 1.24 -2.72 14.96
N ALA A 59 0.33 -3.63 15.26
CA ALA A 59 -0.42 -3.62 16.52
C ALA A 59 0.47 -3.84 17.75
N ALA A 60 1.47 -4.72 17.64
CA ALA A 60 2.39 -5.03 18.73
C ALA A 60 3.38 -3.91 19.02
N THR A 61 3.86 -3.21 17.97
CA THR A 61 4.79 -2.09 18.10
C THR A 61 4.11 -0.79 18.53
N ALA A 62 2.81 -0.65 18.24
CA ALA A 62 1.98 0.50 18.61
C ALA A 62 2.66 1.86 18.31
N PRO A 63 3.06 2.12 17.05
CA PRO A 63 3.80 3.33 16.69
C PRO A 63 3.01 4.59 17.03
N THR A 64 3.74 5.61 17.50
CA THR A 64 3.21 6.94 17.85
C THR A 64 3.63 7.97 16.81
N GLY A 65 2.96 9.13 16.78
CA GLY A 65 3.33 10.23 15.87
C GLY A 65 3.10 9.92 14.38
N ILE A 66 2.22 8.98 14.06
CA ILE A 66 1.87 8.64 12.68
C ILE A 66 1.22 9.84 12.00
N ARG A 67 1.80 10.29 10.89
CA ARG A 67 1.23 11.38 10.08
C ARG A 67 0.26 10.87 9.02
N TYR A 68 0.63 9.81 8.31
CA TYR A 68 -0.23 9.15 7.33
C TYR A 68 -0.18 7.65 7.51
N ALA A 69 -1.29 6.96 7.33
CA ALA A 69 -1.33 5.51 7.31
C ALA A 69 -2.49 5.00 6.46
N THR A 70 -2.24 3.90 5.77
CA THR A 70 -3.26 3.12 5.09
C THR A 70 -3.05 1.64 5.34
N GLN A 71 -4.11 0.94 5.75
CA GLN A 71 -4.11 -0.52 5.87
C GLN A 71 -4.68 -1.14 4.59
N SER A 72 -4.01 -2.17 4.10
CA SER A 72 -4.43 -2.91 2.91
C SER A 72 -3.86 -4.33 2.97
N GLY A 73 -4.22 -5.17 2.01
CA GLY A 73 -3.71 -6.54 1.98
C GLY A 73 -4.04 -7.26 0.68
N PRO A 74 -3.36 -8.38 0.40
CA PRO A 74 -2.40 -9.07 1.27
C PRO A 74 -1.04 -8.34 1.41
N MET A 75 -0.26 -8.71 2.42
CA MET A 75 1.19 -8.51 2.36
C MET A 75 1.75 -9.26 1.14
N LEU A 76 2.73 -8.69 0.45
CA LEU A 76 3.41 -9.29 -0.68
C LEU A 76 4.75 -9.90 -0.25
N VAL A 77 5.52 -9.12 0.51
CA VAL A 77 6.82 -9.49 1.06
C VAL A 77 6.82 -9.18 2.55
N ILE A 78 7.32 -10.12 3.36
CA ILE A 78 7.37 -10.04 4.82
C ILE A 78 8.78 -10.43 5.24
N ASN A 79 9.56 -9.47 5.74
CA ASN A 79 10.95 -9.68 6.15
C ASN A 79 11.79 -10.42 5.08
N GLY A 80 11.63 -10.04 3.82
CA GLY A 80 12.33 -10.63 2.67
C GLY A 80 11.74 -11.96 2.17
N ALA A 81 10.75 -12.55 2.84
CA ALA A 81 10.05 -13.73 2.38
C ALA A 81 8.77 -13.36 1.60
N LEU A 82 8.40 -14.14 0.58
CA LEU A 82 7.10 -13.96 -0.07
C LEU A 82 5.98 -14.44 0.87
N HIS A 83 4.82 -13.81 0.75
CA HIS A 83 3.64 -14.24 1.51
C HIS A 83 3.33 -15.74 1.27
N PRO A 84 3.12 -16.55 2.34
CA PRO A 84 3.08 -18.01 2.24
C PRO A 84 1.91 -18.55 1.40
N ARG A 85 0.80 -17.81 1.34
CA ARG A 85 -0.37 -18.16 0.52
C ARG A 85 -0.31 -17.63 -0.92
N ILE A 86 0.74 -16.91 -1.30
CA ILE A 86 0.91 -16.40 -2.67
C ILE A 86 1.74 -17.40 -3.46
N ALA A 87 1.12 -18.06 -4.43
CA ALA A 87 1.84 -18.91 -5.37
C ALA A 87 2.80 -18.09 -6.25
N PRO A 88 3.99 -18.61 -6.60
CA PRO A 88 5.00 -17.89 -7.38
C PRO A 88 4.46 -17.30 -8.70
N ASP A 89 3.58 -18.00 -9.40
CA ASP A 89 2.87 -17.43 -10.55
C ASP A 89 1.39 -17.85 -10.59
N GLY A 90 0.73 -17.70 -9.43
CA GLY A 90 -0.63 -18.22 -9.20
C GLY A 90 -1.68 -17.64 -10.15
N PRO A 91 -2.76 -18.38 -10.48
CA PRO A 91 -3.61 -18.19 -11.66
C PRO A 91 -4.38 -16.86 -11.74
N SER A 92 -4.57 -16.16 -10.62
CA SER A 92 -5.25 -14.86 -10.59
C SER A 92 -4.41 -13.78 -11.27
N ARG A 93 -4.79 -13.37 -12.49
CA ARG A 93 -4.13 -12.30 -13.27
C ARG A 93 -5.02 -11.05 -13.31
N LYS A 94 -4.52 -9.93 -12.79
CA LYS A 94 -5.21 -8.63 -12.79
C LYS A 94 -4.20 -7.50 -13.00
N ILE A 95 -4.67 -6.30 -13.36
CA ILE A 95 -3.90 -5.08 -13.09
C ILE A 95 -3.74 -5.00 -11.58
N ARG A 96 -2.51 -4.75 -11.12
CA ARG A 96 -2.19 -4.73 -9.70
C ARG A 96 -1.30 -3.56 -9.38
N ASN A 97 -1.45 -3.06 -8.17
CA ASN A 97 -0.55 -2.07 -7.59
C ASN A 97 -0.06 -2.53 -6.21
N GLY A 98 0.90 -1.81 -5.66
CA GLY A 98 1.42 -2.08 -4.34
C GLY A 98 2.35 -1.00 -3.86
N VAL A 99 2.68 -1.07 -2.58
CA VAL A 99 3.69 -0.22 -1.95
C VAL A 99 4.66 -1.09 -1.16
N GLY A 100 5.93 -0.79 -1.29
CA GLY A 100 7.00 -1.33 -0.46
C GLY A 100 7.90 -0.21 0.04
N VAL A 101 8.76 -0.54 1.00
CA VAL A 101 9.85 0.34 1.44
C VAL A 101 11.15 -0.39 1.17
N THR A 102 12.07 0.24 0.44
CA THR A 102 13.38 -0.34 0.11
C THR A 102 14.26 -0.46 1.35
N THR A 103 15.35 -1.24 1.27
CA THR A 103 16.38 -1.28 2.32
C THR A 103 16.99 0.10 2.65
N ALA A 104 16.93 1.05 1.72
CA ALA A 104 17.36 2.44 1.93
C ALA A 104 16.28 3.33 2.59
N GLY A 105 15.11 2.77 2.94
CA GLY A 105 14.01 3.51 3.58
C GLY A 105 13.14 4.33 2.62
N LEU A 106 13.24 4.08 1.30
CA LEU A 106 12.46 4.81 0.30
C LEU A 106 11.13 4.09 0.02
N PRO A 107 9.97 4.77 0.07
CA PRO A 107 8.72 4.19 -0.35
C PRO A 107 8.68 4.07 -1.88
N VAL A 108 8.30 2.90 -2.38
CA VAL A 108 8.15 2.63 -3.83
C VAL A 108 6.73 2.18 -4.11
N PHE A 109 6.07 2.92 -5.01
CA PHE A 109 4.74 2.61 -5.50
C PHE A 109 4.84 2.01 -6.89
N VAL A 110 4.14 0.89 -7.11
CA VAL A 110 4.14 0.18 -8.39
C VAL A 110 2.71 0.00 -8.86
N ILE A 111 2.49 0.14 -10.16
CA ILE A 111 1.29 -0.32 -10.86
C ILE A 111 1.72 -1.05 -12.13
N SER A 112 1.06 -2.15 -12.47
CA SER A 112 1.31 -2.91 -13.70
C SER A 112 0.47 -2.38 -14.86
N ASP A 113 1.03 -2.27 -16.07
CA ASP A 113 0.24 -1.95 -17.27
C ASP A 113 -0.55 -3.16 -17.80
N ASP A 114 -0.05 -4.37 -17.55
CA ASP A 114 -0.66 -5.64 -17.95
C ASP A 114 -1.09 -6.49 -16.76
N LYS A 115 -1.94 -7.50 -17.03
CA LYS A 115 -2.42 -8.41 -16.00
C LYS A 115 -1.29 -9.30 -15.46
N VAL A 116 -0.97 -9.13 -14.19
CA VAL A 116 0.07 -9.91 -13.48
C VAL A 116 -0.50 -10.73 -12.33
N SER A 117 0.23 -11.78 -11.93
CA SER A 117 -0.07 -12.55 -10.72
C SER A 117 0.43 -11.84 -9.47
N PHE A 118 -0.15 -12.19 -8.31
CA PHE A 118 0.37 -11.74 -7.03
C PHE A 118 1.85 -12.14 -6.84
N GLY A 119 2.23 -13.35 -7.26
CA GLY A 119 3.60 -13.83 -7.12
C GLY A 119 4.61 -13.09 -7.99
N LYS A 120 4.23 -12.69 -9.22
CA LYS A 120 5.07 -11.82 -10.06
C LYS A 120 5.28 -10.45 -9.42
N LEU A 121 4.20 -9.82 -8.92
CA LEU A 121 4.30 -8.54 -8.23
C LEU A 121 5.15 -8.63 -6.96
N ALA A 122 4.97 -9.66 -6.15
CA ALA A 122 5.72 -9.85 -4.92
C ALA A 122 7.23 -10.06 -5.18
N ARG A 123 7.58 -10.81 -6.23
CA ARG A 123 8.99 -10.95 -6.65
C ARG A 123 9.57 -9.66 -7.20
N LEU A 124 8.80 -8.83 -7.90
CA LEU A 124 9.30 -7.51 -8.32
C LEU A 124 9.76 -6.70 -7.09
N PHE A 125 8.92 -6.62 -6.05
CA PHE A 125 9.28 -5.93 -4.81
C PHE A 125 10.52 -6.53 -4.13
N ARG A 126 10.56 -7.85 -3.97
CA ARG A 126 11.65 -8.53 -3.26
C ARG A 126 12.97 -8.54 -4.05
N ASP A 127 12.91 -8.95 -5.32
CA ASP A 127 14.08 -9.35 -6.12
C ASP A 127 14.66 -8.19 -6.93
N ARG A 128 13.88 -7.15 -7.20
CA ARG A 128 14.29 -6.05 -8.10
C ARG A 128 14.23 -4.66 -7.47
N LEU A 129 13.37 -4.47 -6.46
CA LEU A 129 13.20 -3.19 -5.77
C LEU A 129 13.78 -3.23 -4.36
N ASP A 130 14.34 -4.37 -3.93
CA ASP A 130 14.96 -4.57 -2.62
C ASP A 130 14.06 -4.13 -1.45
N CYS A 131 12.76 -4.43 -1.55
CA CYS A 131 11.79 -4.15 -0.51
C CYS A 131 11.66 -5.36 0.43
N PRO A 132 12.22 -5.31 1.67
CA PRO A 132 12.03 -6.38 2.64
C PRO A 132 10.57 -6.51 3.09
N ASN A 133 9.78 -5.44 3.00
CA ASN A 133 8.35 -5.45 3.28
C ASN A 133 7.60 -4.69 2.18
N ALA A 134 6.53 -5.31 1.68
CA ALA A 134 5.64 -4.73 0.69
C ALA A 134 4.23 -5.28 0.86
N LEU A 135 3.22 -4.50 0.48
CA LEU A 135 1.82 -4.89 0.51
C LEU A 135 1.09 -4.48 -0.77
N PHE A 136 -0.01 -5.18 -1.04
CA PHE A 136 -0.92 -4.89 -2.14
C PHE A 136 -1.84 -3.73 -1.79
N LEU A 137 -1.98 -2.75 -2.69
CA LEU A 137 -2.97 -1.68 -2.59
C LEU A 137 -4.24 -2.11 -3.34
N ASP A 138 -5.35 -1.38 -3.17
CA ASP A 138 -6.67 -1.85 -3.62
C ASP A 138 -6.70 -2.32 -5.10
N GLY A 139 -7.40 -3.44 -5.32
CA GLY A 139 -7.51 -4.14 -6.60
C GLY A 139 -8.90 -4.12 -7.24
N PHE A 140 -9.91 -3.50 -6.61
CA PHE A 140 -11.18 -3.24 -7.31
C PHE A 140 -11.01 -2.13 -8.35
N VAL A 141 -10.17 -1.15 -8.02
CA VAL A 141 -9.67 -0.12 -8.93
C VAL A 141 -8.17 -0.03 -8.74
N SER A 142 -7.38 -0.26 -9.79
CA SER A 142 -5.96 0.06 -9.81
C SER A 142 -5.74 1.15 -10.84
N SER A 143 -5.64 2.39 -10.38
CA SER A 143 -5.54 3.58 -11.24
C SER A 143 -4.39 4.48 -10.81
N LEU A 144 -3.65 4.97 -11.81
CA LEU A 144 -2.63 5.98 -11.65
C LEU A 144 -3.05 7.26 -12.38
N TRP A 145 -2.78 8.39 -11.71
CA TRP A 145 -2.64 9.67 -12.36
C TRP A 145 -1.17 10.04 -12.25
N ASP A 146 -0.52 10.17 -13.39
CA ASP A 146 0.85 10.65 -13.52
C ASP A 146 0.86 11.81 -14.52
N ALA A 147 0.85 13.01 -13.99
CA ALA A 147 0.82 14.24 -14.77
C ALA A 147 2.07 14.41 -15.65
N ALA A 148 3.23 13.88 -15.24
CA ALA A 148 4.48 14.05 -15.96
C ALA A 148 4.52 13.22 -17.25
N SER A 149 3.97 12.01 -17.23
CA SER A 149 3.81 11.18 -18.44
C SER A 149 2.50 11.44 -19.19
N GLY A 150 1.60 12.26 -18.66
CA GLY A 150 0.26 12.49 -19.22
C GLY A 150 -0.69 11.31 -19.00
N ARG A 151 -0.34 10.33 -18.15
CA ARG A 151 -1.17 9.16 -17.87
C ARG A 151 -2.32 9.50 -16.93
N PHE A 152 -3.52 9.09 -17.31
CA PHE A 152 -4.73 9.21 -16.52
C PHE A 152 -5.66 8.01 -16.75
N ASP A 153 -5.77 7.13 -15.75
CA ASP A 153 -6.50 5.85 -15.88
C ASP A 153 -7.99 5.91 -15.45
N GLN A 154 -8.62 7.09 -15.36
CA GLN A 154 -9.86 7.27 -14.58
C GLN A 154 -11.15 6.97 -15.36
N ASP A 155 -11.99 6.05 -14.84
CA ASP A 155 -13.42 5.84 -15.23
C ASP A 155 -14.32 5.34 -14.06
N VAL A 156 -13.87 5.36 -12.80
CA VAL A 156 -14.62 4.77 -11.65
C VAL A 156 -14.41 5.53 -10.33
N PRO A 157 -15.36 5.45 -9.36
CA PRO A 157 -15.22 6.06 -8.03
C PRO A 157 -14.05 5.50 -7.22
N LEU A 158 -13.24 6.39 -6.63
CA LEU A 158 -12.08 6.05 -5.80
C LEU A 158 -12.38 6.26 -4.31
N GLY A 159 -11.79 5.42 -3.45
CA GLY A 159 -11.74 5.61 -2.00
C GLY A 159 -10.44 6.32 -1.57
N PRO A 160 -9.68 5.77 -0.60
CA PRO A 160 -8.38 6.31 -0.21
C PRO A 160 -7.42 6.49 -1.38
N MET A 161 -6.69 7.59 -1.40
CA MET A 161 -5.68 7.90 -2.40
C MET A 161 -4.34 8.24 -1.76
N ILE A 162 -3.26 7.92 -2.45
CA ILE A 162 -1.92 8.40 -2.14
C ILE A 162 -1.50 9.37 -3.24
N VAL A 163 -1.06 10.54 -2.80
CA VAL A 163 -0.47 11.58 -3.63
C VAL A 163 0.99 11.72 -3.23
N VAL A 164 1.88 11.67 -4.23
CA VAL A 164 3.30 12.00 -4.08
C VAL A 164 3.51 13.27 -4.87
N SER A 165 4.01 14.31 -4.21
CA SER A 165 4.36 15.58 -4.83
C SER A 165 5.77 15.99 -4.43
N GLU A 166 6.38 16.86 -5.22
CA GLU A 166 7.56 17.58 -4.76
C GLU A 166 7.23 18.32 -3.46
N ARG A 167 8.22 18.41 -2.56
CA ARG A 167 8.09 19.32 -1.43
C ARG A 167 8.06 20.73 -1.99
N VAL A 168 6.91 21.38 -1.87
CA VAL A 168 6.84 22.82 -2.04
C VAL A 168 7.58 23.42 -0.85
N SER A 169 8.83 23.85 -1.09
CA SER A 169 9.55 24.69 -0.13
C SER A 169 8.68 25.93 0.11
N GLY A 170 8.23 26.14 1.34
CA GLY A 170 7.58 27.40 1.72
C GLY A 170 8.52 28.58 1.45
N PRO A 171 8.01 29.81 1.31
CA PRO A 171 8.86 30.97 1.10
C PRO A 171 9.89 31.06 2.23
N ASP A 172 11.16 31.22 1.86
CA ASP A 172 12.28 31.44 2.77
C ASP A 172 12.04 32.80 3.46
N THR A 173 11.45 32.77 4.65
CA THR A 173 11.34 33.97 5.51
C THR A 173 12.70 34.22 6.14
N ARG A 174 13.53 35.02 5.47
CA ARG A 174 14.62 35.78 6.08
C ARG A 174 14.25 37.24 6.22
#